data_AF-A0A9N7VU18-F1
#
_entry.id   AF-A0A9N7VU18-F1
#
_cell.length_a   1.000
_cell.length_b   1.000
_cell.length_c   1.000
_cell.angle_alpha   90.00
_cell.angle_beta   90.00
_cell.angle_gamma   90.00
#
_symmetry.space_group_name_H-M   'P 1'
#
loop_
_entity.id
_entity.type
_entity.pdbx_description
1 polymer ?
#
loop_
_entity_poly.entity_id
_entity_poly.type
_entity_poly.pdbx_seq_one_letter_code
_entity_poly.pdbx_strand_id
1 'polypeptide(L)'
;MKDMGSMQVQQLRQERRDAERKLEDLKKTRSIALGRQKGFEEEILHYKKELREDQYDKADERYKIKMIIMRTTELVIKDLDIYYKALDQTIMKFHSMKMDEINKIIRDLWRSTYRGQDIEYVEIRSDVDEHSSASAKRRVYNYRVVMVKGDTALDMRGRCSAGQKVLASLIIRLALAETFCLNCGILALDEPTTNLDRENIESLAHALVEIIKSRSRQRNFQLLIITHDEDFVELLGRSSYIEHFYRIRKNQDQNSEITKCSITSLSTYLN
;
A
#
# COMPACT_ATOMS: atom_id res chain seq x y z
N MET A 1 -74.35 -96.28 -19.62
CA MET A 1 -74.55 -95.29 -18.52
C MET A 1 -73.48 -95.33 -17.43
N LYS A 2 -72.70 -96.42 -17.21
CA LYS A 2 -71.60 -96.45 -16.23
C LYS A 2 -70.31 -95.71 -16.67
N ASP A 3 -70.07 -95.53 -17.97
CA ASP A 3 -68.82 -94.91 -18.48
C ASP A 3 -68.81 -93.37 -18.55
N MET A 4 -69.97 -92.69 -18.51
CA MET A 4 -69.98 -91.21 -18.45
C MET A 4 -69.68 -90.69 -17.03
N GLY A 5 -70.07 -91.43 -15.99
CA GLY A 5 -69.76 -91.09 -14.60
C GLY A 5 -68.29 -91.30 -14.23
N SER A 6 -67.59 -92.24 -14.87
CA SER A 6 -66.16 -92.46 -14.63
C SER A 6 -65.29 -91.36 -15.26
N MET A 7 -65.69 -90.84 -16.43
CA MET A 7 -64.98 -89.78 -17.17
C MET A 7 -65.06 -88.41 -16.48
N GLN A 8 -66.23 -88.01 -15.97
CA GLN A 8 -66.38 -86.77 -15.18
C GLN A 8 -65.65 -86.84 -13.84
N VAL A 9 -65.61 -88.01 -13.19
CA VAL A 9 -64.85 -88.21 -11.95
C VAL A 9 -63.34 -88.14 -12.19
N GLN A 10 -62.84 -88.62 -13.33
CA GLN A 10 -61.43 -88.49 -13.68
C GLN A 10 -61.02 -87.05 -14.00
N GLN A 11 -61.85 -86.29 -14.73
CA GLN A 11 -61.62 -84.87 -15.00
C GLN A 11 -61.62 -84.04 -13.71
N LEU A 12 -62.60 -84.23 -12.83
CA LEU A 12 -62.64 -83.57 -11.52
C LEU A 12 -61.43 -83.94 -10.63
N ARG A 13 -60.94 -85.18 -10.71
CA ARG A 13 -59.70 -85.59 -10.01
C ARG A 13 -58.44 -84.96 -10.60
N GLN A 14 -58.43 -84.64 -11.89
CA GLN A 14 -57.33 -83.95 -12.54
C GLN A 14 -57.34 -82.47 -12.18
N GLU A 15 -58.51 -81.81 -12.27
CA GLU A 15 -58.71 -80.43 -11.84
C GLU A 15 -58.36 -80.23 -10.36
N ARG A 16 -58.75 -81.17 -9.49
CA ARG A 16 -58.36 -81.13 -8.07
C ARG A 16 -56.85 -81.19 -7.89
N ARG A 17 -56.16 -82.08 -8.63
CA ARG A 17 -54.69 -82.20 -8.58
C ARG A 17 -53.98 -80.95 -9.11
N ASP A 18 -54.50 -80.34 -10.17
CA ASP A 18 -53.93 -79.12 -10.74
C ASP A 18 -54.18 -77.90 -9.84
N ALA A 19 -55.34 -77.85 -9.17
CA ALA A 19 -55.63 -76.84 -8.14
C ALA A 19 -54.76 -77.03 -6.88
N GLU A 20 -54.53 -78.27 -6.44
CA GLU A 20 -53.63 -78.62 -5.34
C GLU A 20 -52.18 -78.18 -5.64
N ARG A 21 -51.68 -78.45 -6.85
CA ARG A 21 -50.35 -77.98 -7.29
C ARG A 21 -50.24 -76.46 -7.32
N LYS A 22 -51.23 -75.78 -7.93
CA LYS A 22 -51.27 -74.31 -7.93
C LYS A 22 -51.30 -73.73 -6.52
N LEU A 23 -52.02 -74.37 -5.60
CA LEU A 23 -52.07 -73.97 -4.19
C LEU A 23 -50.70 -74.14 -3.51
N GLU A 24 -49.98 -75.22 -3.77
CA GLU A 24 -48.62 -75.44 -3.25
C GLU A 24 -47.61 -74.41 -3.82
N ASP A 25 -47.67 -74.14 -5.13
CA ASP A 25 -46.81 -73.14 -5.77
C ASP A 25 -47.10 -71.73 -5.24
N LEU A 26 -48.38 -71.37 -5.04
CA LEU A 26 -48.76 -70.11 -4.43
C LEU A 26 -48.31 -70.02 -2.96
N LYS A 27 -48.40 -71.11 -2.18
CA LYS A 27 -47.88 -71.16 -0.80
C LYS A 27 -46.37 -70.99 -0.76
N LYS A 28 -45.63 -71.63 -1.67
CA LYS A 28 -44.18 -71.49 -1.79
C LYS A 28 -43.79 -70.06 -2.16
N THR A 29 -44.46 -69.48 -3.15
CA THR A 29 -44.24 -68.10 -3.60
C THR A 29 -44.54 -67.11 -2.47
N ARG A 30 -45.65 -67.31 -1.74
CA ARG A 30 -46.00 -66.52 -0.55
C ARG A 30 -44.93 -66.62 0.53
N SER A 31 -44.39 -67.82 0.80
CA SER A 31 -43.34 -68.02 1.80
C SER A 31 -42.05 -67.27 1.44
N ILE A 32 -41.63 -67.36 0.17
CA ILE A 32 -40.45 -66.63 -0.33
C ILE A 32 -40.66 -65.11 -0.26
N ALA A 33 -41.84 -64.63 -0.67
CA ALA A 33 -42.18 -63.21 -0.61
C ALA A 33 -42.21 -62.69 0.84
N LEU A 34 -42.77 -63.46 1.78
CA LEU A 34 -42.77 -63.14 3.21
C LEU A 34 -41.36 -63.08 3.80
N GLY A 35 -40.48 -64.01 3.40
CA GLY A 35 -39.08 -63.99 3.82
C GLY A 35 -38.35 -62.72 3.36
N ARG A 36 -38.55 -62.32 2.09
CA ARG A 36 -37.98 -61.07 1.56
C ARG A 36 -38.56 -59.85 2.26
N GLN A 37 -39.87 -59.82 2.49
CA GLN A 37 -40.52 -58.72 3.21
C GLN A 37 -39.92 -58.55 4.60
N LYS A 38 -39.74 -59.64 5.37
CA LYS A 38 -39.10 -59.59 6.68
C LYS A 38 -37.66 -59.08 6.62
N GLY A 39 -36.88 -59.52 5.63
CA GLY A 39 -35.52 -59.01 5.42
C GLY A 39 -35.50 -57.50 5.20
N PHE A 40 -36.39 -56.98 4.34
CA PHE A 40 -36.52 -55.53 4.14
C PHE A 40 -37.01 -54.80 5.39
N GLU A 41 -37.92 -55.38 6.18
CA GLU A 41 -38.38 -54.80 7.45
C GLU A 41 -37.23 -54.67 8.47
N GLU A 42 -36.34 -55.68 8.55
CA GLU A 42 -35.15 -55.65 9.40
C GLU A 42 -34.13 -54.60 8.94
N GLU A 43 -33.87 -54.50 7.63
CA GLU A 43 -33.01 -53.46 7.05
C GLU A 43 -33.55 -52.05 7.31
N ILE A 44 -34.85 -51.84 7.11
CA ILE A 44 -35.50 -50.55 7.41
C ILE A 44 -35.34 -50.19 8.90
N LEU A 45 -35.46 -51.16 9.79
CA LEU A 45 -35.28 -50.93 11.23
C LEU A 45 -33.83 -50.58 11.56
N HIS A 46 -32.86 -51.26 10.93
CA HIS A 46 -31.44 -50.99 11.07
C HIS A 46 -31.12 -49.55 10.65
N TYR A 47 -31.49 -49.14 9.44
CA TYR A 47 -31.25 -47.78 8.94
C TYR A 47 -31.97 -46.71 9.76
N LYS A 48 -33.18 -46.97 10.25
CA LYS A 48 -33.88 -46.05 11.17
C LYS A 48 -33.15 -45.86 12.49
N LYS A 49 -32.43 -46.87 12.98
CA LYS A 49 -31.62 -46.77 14.20
C LYS A 49 -30.35 -45.99 13.92
N GLU A 50 -29.67 -46.29 12.81
CA GLU A 50 -28.47 -45.59 12.36
C GLU A 50 -28.73 -44.09 12.15
N LEU A 51 -29.82 -43.72 11.46
CA LEU A 51 -30.22 -42.33 11.24
C LEU A 51 -30.46 -41.52 12.54
N ARG A 52 -30.67 -42.19 13.67
CA ARG A 52 -30.83 -41.55 15.00
C ARG A 52 -29.52 -41.45 15.79
N GLU A 53 -28.42 -41.97 15.26
CA GLU A 53 -27.11 -41.78 15.88
C GLU A 53 -26.72 -40.30 15.80
N ASP A 54 -25.98 -39.81 16.80
CA ASP A 54 -25.64 -38.37 16.91
C ASP A 54 -24.91 -37.82 15.68
N GLN A 55 -24.21 -38.68 14.93
CA GLN A 55 -23.58 -38.31 13.66
C GLN A 55 -24.59 -37.92 12.57
N TYR A 56 -25.78 -38.54 12.54
CA TYR A 56 -26.78 -38.39 11.47
C TYR A 56 -28.05 -37.64 11.90
N ASP A 57 -28.47 -37.73 13.16
CA ASP A 57 -29.74 -37.16 13.66
C ASP A 57 -29.83 -35.63 13.45
N LYS A 58 -28.68 -34.94 13.42
CA LYS A 58 -28.59 -33.49 13.18
C LYS A 58 -27.84 -33.12 11.91
N ALA A 59 -27.67 -34.06 10.97
CA ALA A 59 -26.88 -33.84 9.76
C ALA A 59 -27.39 -32.64 8.96
N ASP A 60 -28.71 -32.51 8.79
CA ASP A 60 -29.32 -31.41 8.04
C ASP A 60 -29.08 -30.04 8.69
N GLU A 61 -29.22 -29.95 10.01
CA GLU A 61 -28.99 -28.72 10.75
C GLU A 61 -27.50 -28.33 10.71
N ARG A 62 -26.60 -29.30 10.96
CA ARG A 62 -25.15 -29.11 10.89
C ARG A 62 -24.72 -28.69 9.49
N TYR A 63 -25.30 -29.29 8.45
CA TYR A 63 -25.06 -28.92 7.06
C TYR A 63 -25.48 -27.47 6.79
N LYS A 64 -26.69 -27.06 7.20
CA LYS A 64 -27.17 -25.68 7.04
C LYS A 64 -26.23 -24.67 7.72
N ILE A 65 -25.83 -24.93 8.97
CA ILE A 65 -24.90 -24.05 9.70
C ILE A 65 -23.56 -23.96 8.98
N LYS A 66 -22.98 -25.09 8.55
CA LYS A 66 -21.71 -25.11 7.82
C LYS A 66 -21.82 -24.39 6.48
N MET A 67 -22.95 -24.53 5.78
CA MET A 67 -23.21 -23.82 4.52
C MET A 67 -23.25 -22.31 4.73
N ILE A 68 -23.91 -21.84 5.81
CA ILE A 68 -23.93 -20.41 6.17
C ILE A 68 -22.52 -19.91 6.46
N ILE A 69 -21.74 -20.63 7.29
CA ILE A 69 -20.36 -20.24 7.62
C ILE A 69 -19.51 -20.19 6.35
N MET A 70 -19.59 -21.21 5.49
CA MET A 70 -18.84 -21.25 4.24
C MET A 70 -19.20 -20.06 3.35
N ARG A 71 -20.48 -19.80 3.09
CA ARG A 71 -20.91 -18.66 2.25
C ARG A 71 -20.52 -17.32 2.84
N THR A 72 -20.70 -17.14 4.14
CA THR A 72 -20.32 -15.89 4.81
C THR A 72 -18.80 -15.69 4.74
N THR A 73 -18.01 -16.76 4.92
CA THR A 73 -16.55 -16.69 4.80
C THR A 73 -16.11 -16.36 3.37
N GLU A 74 -16.73 -16.95 2.35
CA GLU A 74 -16.47 -16.60 0.95
C GLU A 74 -16.77 -15.13 0.64
N LEU A 75 -17.84 -14.57 1.19
CA LEU A 75 -18.16 -13.15 1.06
C LEU A 75 -17.10 -12.27 1.73
N VAL A 76 -16.71 -12.60 2.97
CA VAL A 76 -15.65 -11.88 3.70
C VAL A 76 -14.33 -11.89 2.93
N ILE A 77 -13.93 -13.02 2.36
CA ILE A 77 -12.71 -13.11 1.55
C ILE A 77 -12.77 -12.17 0.34
N LYS A 78 -13.92 -12.12 -0.35
CA LYS A 78 -14.12 -11.21 -1.49
C LYS A 78 -14.06 -9.75 -1.06
N ASP A 79 -14.71 -9.39 0.04
CA ASP A 79 -14.71 -8.02 0.55
C ASP A 79 -13.30 -7.59 0.97
N LEU A 80 -12.55 -8.46 1.65
CA LEU A 80 -11.16 -8.19 2.03
C LEU A 80 -10.26 -7.96 0.80
N ASP A 81 -10.46 -8.73 -0.28
CA ASP A 81 -9.73 -8.53 -1.54
C ASP A 81 -10.07 -7.18 -2.18
N ILE A 82 -11.34 -6.75 -2.14
CA ILE A 82 -11.76 -5.42 -2.61
C ILE A 82 -11.07 -4.32 -1.79
N TYR A 83 -11.08 -4.42 -0.46
CA TYR A 83 -10.41 -3.43 0.40
C TYR A 83 -8.91 -3.38 0.18
N TYR A 84 -8.26 -4.54 0.00
CA TYR A 84 -6.83 -4.62 -0.30
C TYR A 84 -6.49 -3.88 -1.61
N LYS A 85 -7.25 -4.16 -2.68
CA LYS A 85 -7.08 -3.51 -3.98
C LYS A 85 -7.33 -2.00 -3.92
N ALA A 86 -8.40 -1.58 -3.24
CA ALA A 86 -8.73 -0.17 -3.08
C ALA A 86 -7.64 0.59 -2.32
N LEU A 87 -7.10 -0.01 -1.25
CA LEU A 87 -6.00 0.58 -0.48
C LEU A 87 -4.73 0.69 -1.31
N ASP A 88 -4.32 -0.37 -2.01
CA ASP A 88 -3.13 -0.36 -2.87
C ASP A 88 -3.23 0.71 -3.97
N GLN A 89 -4.37 0.78 -4.66
CA GLN A 89 -4.64 1.82 -5.67
C GLN A 89 -4.58 3.23 -5.08
N THR A 90 -5.14 3.43 -3.88
CA THR A 90 -5.14 4.73 -3.21
C THR A 90 -3.72 5.16 -2.82
N ILE A 91 -2.91 4.23 -2.31
CA ILE A 91 -1.50 4.48 -1.97
C ILE A 91 -0.70 4.85 -3.22
N MET A 92 -0.88 4.13 -4.34
CA MET A 92 -0.23 4.44 -5.61
C MET A 92 -0.61 5.83 -6.13
N LYS A 93 -1.91 6.14 -6.10
CA LYS A 93 -2.41 7.44 -6.54
C LYS A 93 -1.87 8.57 -5.65
N PHE A 94 -1.87 8.37 -4.33
CA PHE A 94 -1.34 9.35 -3.39
C PHE A 94 0.15 9.60 -3.63
N HIS A 95 0.93 8.55 -3.82
CA HIS A 95 2.36 8.65 -4.09
C HIS A 95 2.65 9.41 -5.39
N SER A 96 1.99 9.04 -6.51
CA SER A 96 2.14 9.73 -7.79
C SER A 96 1.79 11.21 -7.68
N MET A 97 0.64 11.52 -7.06
CA MET A 97 0.19 12.90 -6.85
C MET A 97 1.20 13.70 -6.03
N LYS A 98 1.79 13.11 -4.98
CA LYS A 98 2.79 13.76 -4.15
C LYS A 98 4.11 13.99 -4.89
N MET A 99 4.55 13.04 -5.70
CA MET A 99 5.75 13.21 -6.54
C MET A 99 5.57 14.32 -7.57
N ASP A 100 4.39 14.43 -8.19
CA ASP A 100 4.08 15.52 -9.12
C ASP A 100 4.10 16.89 -8.43
N GLU A 101 3.54 16.99 -7.22
CA GLU A 101 3.55 18.20 -6.38
C GLU A 101 4.99 18.61 -6.01
N ILE A 102 5.79 17.66 -5.52
CA ILE A 102 7.21 17.87 -5.20
C ILE A 102 7.99 18.36 -6.42
N ASN A 103 7.86 17.66 -7.55
CA ASN A 103 8.59 17.99 -8.78
C ASN A 103 8.15 19.32 -9.39
N LYS A 104 6.91 19.75 -9.16
CA LYS A 104 6.47 21.10 -9.53
C LYS A 104 7.26 22.15 -8.74
N ILE A 105 7.31 22.01 -7.41
CA ILE A 105 8.03 22.95 -6.54
C ILE A 105 9.53 22.95 -6.83
N ILE A 106 10.15 21.78 -7.04
CA ILE A 106 11.58 21.67 -7.39
C ILE A 106 11.86 22.43 -8.69
N ARG A 107 11.05 22.23 -9.73
CA ARG A 107 11.23 22.91 -11.02
C ARG A 107 11.12 24.42 -10.91
N ASP A 108 10.11 24.90 -10.19
CA ASP A 108 9.88 26.33 -9.98
C ASP A 108 11.04 26.97 -9.20
N LEU A 109 11.47 26.34 -8.10
CA LEU A 109 12.59 26.81 -7.30
C LEU A 109 13.90 26.76 -8.10
N TRP A 110 14.19 25.67 -8.81
CA TRP A 110 15.42 25.54 -9.60
C TRP A 110 15.51 26.64 -10.66
N ARG A 111 14.46 26.85 -11.46
CA ARG A 111 14.43 27.87 -12.50
C ARG A 111 14.58 29.29 -11.96
N SER A 112 14.09 29.55 -10.74
CA SER A 112 14.23 30.87 -10.10
C SER A 112 15.60 31.12 -9.46
N THR A 113 16.33 30.06 -9.11
CA THR A 113 17.54 30.14 -8.28
C THR A 113 18.83 29.81 -9.04
N TYR A 114 18.80 28.81 -9.92
CA TYR A 114 19.97 28.38 -10.68
C TYR A 114 20.22 29.29 -11.88
N ARG A 115 21.45 29.83 -11.98
CA ARG A 115 21.84 30.76 -13.04
C ARG A 115 22.62 30.11 -14.20
N GLY A 116 22.98 28.83 -14.06
CA GLY A 116 23.69 28.11 -15.12
C GLY A 116 22.79 27.79 -16.32
N GLN A 117 23.37 27.75 -17.51
CA GLN A 117 22.66 27.41 -18.77
C GLN A 117 22.76 25.91 -19.12
N ASP A 118 23.42 25.13 -18.28
CA ASP A 118 23.70 23.72 -18.48
C ASP A 118 22.58 22.80 -17.99
N ILE A 119 21.75 23.24 -17.04
CA ILE A 119 20.63 22.46 -16.47
C ILE A 119 19.38 23.33 -16.44
N GLU A 120 18.34 22.92 -17.15
CA GLU A 120 17.07 23.65 -17.18
C GLU A 120 16.26 23.44 -15.91
N TYR A 121 16.17 22.20 -15.45
CA TYR A 121 15.56 21.85 -14.18
C TYR A 121 16.03 20.50 -13.65
N VAL A 122 15.73 20.25 -12.39
CA VAL A 122 15.95 18.99 -11.70
C VAL A 122 14.60 18.40 -11.30
N GLU A 123 14.49 17.07 -11.30
CA GLU A 123 13.30 16.35 -10.82
C GLU A 123 13.71 15.04 -10.13
N ILE A 124 12.85 14.56 -9.24
CA ILE A 124 12.94 13.24 -8.63
C ILE A 124 12.11 12.28 -9.47
N ARG A 125 12.74 11.23 -9.97
CA ARG A 125 12.04 10.10 -10.61
C ARG A 125 11.88 8.96 -9.63
N SER A 126 10.69 8.38 -9.61
CA SER A 126 10.35 7.20 -8.84
C SER A 126 10.00 6.06 -9.78
N ASP A 127 10.91 5.10 -9.94
CA ASP A 127 10.66 3.90 -10.72
C ASP A 127 10.08 2.81 -9.80
N VAL A 128 9.07 2.10 -10.28
CA VAL A 128 8.49 0.94 -9.60
C VAL A 128 9.10 -0.32 -10.20
N ASP A 129 9.58 -1.23 -9.36
CA ASP A 129 10.07 -2.52 -9.85
C ASP A 129 8.88 -3.43 -10.20
N GLU A 130 8.53 -3.49 -11.49
CA GLU A 130 7.41 -4.27 -12.03
C GLU A 130 7.59 -5.80 -11.84
N HIS A 131 8.80 -6.28 -11.52
CA HIS A 131 9.07 -7.70 -11.26
C HIS A 131 8.57 -8.16 -9.89
N SER A 132 8.07 -7.24 -9.07
CA SER A 132 7.41 -7.54 -7.79
C SER A 132 6.02 -8.11 -8.06
N SER A 133 5.95 -9.42 -8.31
CA SER A 133 4.68 -10.14 -8.49
C SER A 133 3.60 -9.70 -7.48
N ALA A 134 2.37 -9.52 -7.97
CA ALA A 134 1.20 -9.05 -7.21
C ALA A 134 0.87 -9.88 -5.94
N SER A 135 1.57 -11.00 -5.72
CA SER A 135 1.48 -11.87 -4.56
C SER A 135 2.49 -11.58 -3.43
N ALA A 136 3.41 -10.61 -3.58
CA ALA A 136 4.50 -10.38 -2.61
C ALA A 136 4.50 -8.98 -1.94
N LYS A 137 3.83 -8.91 -0.79
CA LYS A 137 4.09 -8.17 0.47
C LYS A 137 4.60 -6.71 0.56
N ARG A 138 5.26 -6.07 -0.40
CA ARG A 138 5.60 -4.63 -0.32
C ARG A 138 6.15 -4.13 -1.65
N ARG A 139 5.57 -3.07 -2.23
CA ARG A 139 6.14 -2.40 -3.41
C ARG A 139 7.44 -1.71 -3.03
N VAL A 140 8.46 -1.87 -3.87
CA VAL A 140 9.76 -1.21 -3.74
C VAL A 140 9.83 -0.08 -4.76
N TYR A 141 10.10 1.14 -4.29
CA TYR A 141 10.31 2.31 -5.13
C TYR A 141 11.79 2.65 -5.17
N ASN A 142 12.32 2.81 -6.38
CA ASN A 142 13.67 3.29 -6.60
C ASN A 142 13.63 4.77 -6.97
N TYR A 143 14.33 5.60 -6.21
CA TYR A 143 14.37 7.04 -6.43
C TYR A 143 15.70 7.47 -7.00
N ARG A 144 15.66 8.37 -7.97
CA ARG A 144 16.84 9.04 -8.52
C ARG A 144 16.54 10.49 -8.82
N VAL A 145 17.55 11.33 -8.61
CA VAL A 145 17.49 12.75 -8.98
C VAL A 145 18.09 12.89 -10.36
N VAL A 146 17.31 13.45 -11.29
CA VAL A 146 17.73 13.67 -12.68
C VAL A 146 17.80 15.16 -12.96
N MET A 147 18.78 15.55 -13.78
CA MET A 147 18.88 16.86 -14.39
C MET A 147 18.40 16.78 -15.82
N VAL A 148 17.67 17.79 -16.27
CA VAL A 148 17.09 17.86 -17.62
C VAL A 148 17.65 19.05 -18.37
N LYS A 149 18.02 18.83 -19.64
CA LYS A 149 18.43 19.86 -20.59
C LYS A 149 17.83 19.54 -21.96
N GLY A 150 16.87 20.35 -22.41
CA GLY A 150 16.08 20.02 -23.61
C GLY A 150 15.41 18.66 -23.45
N ASP A 151 15.56 17.79 -24.45
CA ASP A 151 14.95 16.45 -24.42
C ASP A 151 15.79 15.40 -23.67
N THR A 152 16.94 15.78 -23.11
CA THR A 152 17.86 14.84 -22.45
C THR A 152 17.71 14.91 -20.94
N ALA A 153 17.41 13.77 -20.32
CA ALA A 153 17.42 13.59 -18.87
C ALA A 153 18.60 12.69 -18.44
N LEU A 154 19.39 13.15 -17.47
CA LEU A 154 20.57 12.43 -16.96
C LEU A 154 20.53 12.32 -15.45
N ASP A 155 20.95 11.18 -14.91
CA ASP A 155 21.12 11.02 -13.47
C ASP A 155 22.19 11.98 -12.95
N MET A 156 21.84 12.76 -11.93
CA MET A 156 22.78 13.68 -11.29
C MET A 156 23.88 12.95 -10.53
N ARG A 157 23.62 11.73 -10.05
CA ARG A 157 24.59 10.96 -9.24
C ARG A 157 25.90 10.74 -10.02
N GLY A 158 26.99 11.26 -9.47
CA GLY A 158 28.33 11.18 -10.09
C GLY A 158 28.54 12.10 -11.29
N ARG A 159 27.57 12.97 -11.64
CA ARG A 159 27.63 13.83 -12.84
C ARG A 159 27.41 15.33 -12.57
N CYS A 160 27.20 15.72 -11.32
CA CYS A 160 27.02 17.12 -10.92
C CYS A 160 28.20 17.66 -10.11
N SER A 161 28.42 18.98 -10.20
CA SER A 161 29.41 19.71 -9.41
C SER A 161 29.02 19.77 -7.93
N ALA A 162 29.95 20.21 -7.07
CA ALA A 162 29.66 20.39 -5.64
C ALA A 162 28.53 21.42 -5.41
N GLY A 163 28.59 22.58 -6.08
CA GLY A 163 27.56 23.62 -6.01
C GLY A 163 26.17 23.14 -6.45
N GLN A 164 26.10 22.41 -7.57
CA GLN A 164 24.85 21.83 -8.07
C GLN A 164 24.24 20.84 -7.07
N LYS A 165 25.07 20.01 -6.41
CA LYS A 165 24.61 19.08 -5.38
C LYS A 165 24.01 19.80 -4.18
N VAL A 166 24.68 20.85 -3.69
CA VAL A 166 24.21 21.62 -2.53
C VAL A 166 22.89 22.31 -2.86
N LEU A 167 22.81 22.99 -4.01
CA LEU A 167 21.59 23.68 -4.44
C LEU A 167 20.42 22.71 -4.65
N ALA A 168 20.65 21.60 -5.37
CA ALA A 168 19.61 20.59 -5.58
C ALA A 168 19.12 20.01 -4.24
N SER A 169 20.04 19.68 -3.33
CA SER A 169 19.70 19.13 -2.02
C SER A 169 18.91 20.12 -1.14
N LEU A 170 19.22 21.41 -1.24
CA LEU A 170 18.45 22.46 -0.55
C LEU A 170 17.04 22.57 -1.11
N ILE A 171 16.91 22.69 -2.44
CA ILE A 171 15.61 22.82 -3.12
C ILE A 171 14.72 21.61 -2.86
N ILE A 172 15.28 20.40 -2.93
CA ILE A 172 14.54 19.17 -2.64
C ILE A 172 14.03 19.16 -1.20
N ARG A 173 14.85 19.56 -0.22
CA ARG A 173 14.41 19.64 1.18
C ARG A 173 13.28 20.65 1.36
N LEU A 174 13.34 21.80 0.71
CA LEU A 174 12.28 22.80 0.72
C LEU A 174 10.98 22.26 0.12
N ALA A 175 11.06 21.61 -1.04
CA ALA A 175 9.90 21.02 -1.71
C ALA A 175 9.23 19.92 -0.87
N LEU A 176 10.04 19.07 -0.21
CA LEU A 176 9.55 18.03 0.70
C LEU A 176 8.88 18.64 1.93
N ALA A 177 9.51 19.65 2.55
CA ALA A 177 8.93 20.33 3.71
C ALA A 177 7.59 20.98 3.35
N GLU A 178 7.48 21.64 2.21
CA GLU A 178 6.22 22.26 1.76
C GLU A 178 5.13 21.22 1.47
N THR A 179 5.49 20.11 0.83
CA THR A 179 4.51 19.09 0.42
C THR A 179 3.99 18.26 1.59
N PHE A 180 4.82 18.00 2.60
CA PHE A 180 4.51 17.11 3.71
C PHE A 180 4.28 17.82 5.06
N CYS A 181 4.80 19.02 5.26
CA CYS A 181 4.72 19.75 6.53
C CYS A 181 3.81 21.00 6.41
N LEU A 182 2.50 20.79 6.25
CA LEU A 182 1.51 21.87 6.07
C LEU A 182 1.53 22.95 7.17
N ASN A 183 1.95 22.61 8.40
CA ASN A 183 1.90 23.49 9.57
C ASN A 183 3.27 23.72 10.25
N CYS A 184 4.38 23.28 9.64
CA CYS A 184 5.72 23.48 10.20
C CYS A 184 6.72 23.75 9.07
N GLY A 185 6.87 25.02 8.70
CA GLY A 185 7.83 25.46 7.68
C GLY A 185 9.17 25.88 8.29
N ILE A 186 9.69 25.17 9.29
CA ILE A 186 11.02 25.43 9.84
C ILE A 186 12.06 24.65 9.01
N LEU A 187 13.01 25.35 8.41
CA LEU A 187 14.18 24.75 7.77
C LEU A 187 15.44 25.24 8.46
N ALA A 188 16.31 24.31 8.87
CA ALA A 188 17.63 24.63 9.41
C ALA A 188 18.73 24.21 8.43
N LEU A 189 19.67 25.12 8.19
CA LEU A 189 20.85 24.91 7.34
C LEU A 189 22.09 25.11 8.22
N ASP A 190 22.80 24.01 8.45
CA ASP A 190 24.05 24.00 9.20
C ASP A 190 25.23 24.00 8.23
N GLU A 191 26.03 25.05 8.28
CA GLU A 191 27.20 25.32 7.43
C GLU A 191 26.97 25.05 5.94
N PRO A 192 25.99 25.75 5.31
CA PRO A 192 25.58 25.44 3.95
C PRO A 192 26.61 25.82 2.87
N THR A 193 27.65 26.56 3.23
CA THR A 193 28.76 26.97 2.34
C THR A 193 29.93 25.98 2.33
N THR A 194 29.86 24.89 3.10
CA THR A 194 30.94 23.89 3.18
C THR A 194 31.31 23.34 1.80
N ASN A 195 32.59 23.41 1.43
CA ASN A 195 33.16 22.96 0.15
C ASN A 195 32.58 23.68 -1.09
N LEU A 196 32.06 24.90 -0.94
CA LEU A 196 31.67 25.76 -2.07
C LEU A 196 32.76 26.79 -2.36
N ASP A 197 32.96 27.08 -3.64
CA ASP A 197 33.73 28.25 -4.07
C ASP A 197 32.87 29.53 -3.95
N ARG A 198 33.52 30.68 -4.09
CA ARG A 198 32.89 32.00 -3.94
C ARG A 198 31.69 32.20 -4.86
N GLU A 199 31.78 31.75 -6.11
CA GLU A 199 30.69 31.89 -7.09
C GLU A 199 29.46 31.07 -6.68
N ASN A 200 29.67 29.85 -6.17
CA ASN A 200 28.61 29.00 -5.66
C ASN A 200 28.03 29.54 -4.33
N ILE A 201 28.84 30.15 -3.48
CA ILE A 201 28.38 30.85 -2.25
C ILE A 201 27.46 32.02 -2.61
N GLU A 202 27.85 32.86 -3.55
CA GLU A 202 27.03 33.98 -4.04
C GLU A 202 25.71 33.49 -4.66
N SER A 203 25.78 32.42 -5.46
CA SER A 203 24.61 31.79 -6.06
C SER A 203 23.64 31.23 -5.00
N LEU A 204 24.19 30.57 -3.97
CA LEU A 204 23.42 30.05 -2.85
C LEU A 204 22.77 31.18 -2.02
N ALA A 205 23.50 32.25 -1.73
CA ALA A 205 22.98 33.40 -1.00
C ALA A 205 21.81 34.03 -1.75
N HIS A 206 21.97 34.25 -3.06
CA HIS A 206 20.90 34.76 -3.91
C HIS A 206 19.68 33.82 -3.93
N ALA A 207 19.91 32.51 -4.06
CA ALA A 207 18.85 31.51 -4.04
C ALA A 207 18.03 31.58 -2.74
N LEU A 208 18.70 31.65 -1.59
CA LEU A 208 18.06 31.76 -0.28
C LEU A 208 17.28 33.07 -0.13
N VAL A 209 17.81 34.19 -0.62
CA VAL A 209 17.10 35.48 -0.61
C VAL A 209 15.82 35.41 -1.45
N GLU A 210 15.85 34.81 -2.64
CA GLU A 210 14.64 34.67 -3.47
C GLU A 210 13.62 33.71 -2.82
N ILE A 211 14.09 32.65 -2.15
CA ILE A 211 13.22 31.79 -1.32
C ILE A 211 12.56 32.61 -0.22
N ILE A 212 13.34 33.33 0.61
CA ILE A 212 12.82 34.17 1.70
C ILE A 212 11.81 35.19 1.17
N LYS A 213 12.12 35.86 0.06
CA LYS A 213 11.25 36.86 -0.58
C LYS A 213 9.94 36.25 -1.05
N SER A 214 9.98 35.15 -1.79
CA SER A 214 8.75 34.48 -2.28
C SER A 214 7.86 34.02 -1.12
N ARG A 215 8.48 33.64 0.01
CA ARG A 215 7.81 33.08 1.19
C ARG A 215 7.53 34.10 2.29
N SER A 216 8.03 35.32 2.19
CA SER A 216 7.80 36.40 3.18
C SER A 216 6.32 36.71 3.41
N ARG A 217 5.47 36.42 2.42
CA ARG A 217 4.00 36.58 2.51
C ARG A 217 3.30 35.40 3.17
N GLN A 218 3.96 34.25 3.29
CA GLN A 218 3.43 33.06 3.96
C GLN A 218 3.73 33.15 5.46
N ARG A 219 2.71 32.95 6.31
CA ARG A 219 2.84 33.11 7.77
C ARG A 219 3.65 32.01 8.48
N ASN A 220 3.94 30.89 7.81
CA ASN A 220 4.39 29.66 8.46
C ASN A 220 5.81 29.22 8.06
N PHE A 221 6.64 30.11 7.51
CA PHE A 221 8.01 29.79 7.10
C PHE A 221 9.05 30.43 8.02
N GLN A 222 9.99 29.63 8.50
CA GLN A 222 11.14 30.06 9.30
C GLN A 222 12.40 29.38 8.78
N LEU A 223 13.40 30.18 8.43
CA LEU A 223 14.70 29.69 7.99
C LEU A 223 15.75 30.01 9.04
N LEU A 224 16.41 28.97 9.55
CA LEU A 224 17.56 29.08 10.45
C LEU A 224 18.82 28.74 9.65
N ILE A 225 19.79 29.65 9.65
CA ILE A 225 21.09 29.46 9.01
C ILE A 225 22.15 29.55 10.11
N ILE A 226 23.00 28.53 10.17
CA ILE A 226 24.18 28.48 11.03
C ILE A 226 25.37 28.51 10.09
N THR A 227 26.26 29.50 10.26
CA THR A 227 27.49 29.56 9.49
C THR A 227 28.59 30.30 10.24
N HIS A 228 29.84 29.98 9.91
CA HIS A 228 31.04 30.76 10.25
C HIS A 228 31.56 31.59 9.07
N ASP A 229 30.91 31.52 7.91
CA ASP A 229 31.28 32.26 6.70
C ASP A 229 30.74 33.69 6.75
N GLU A 230 31.61 34.65 7.09
CA GLU A 230 31.22 36.06 7.24
C GLU A 230 30.86 36.71 5.90
N ASP A 231 31.50 36.31 4.79
CA ASP A 231 31.17 36.80 3.44
C ASP A 231 29.74 36.38 3.05
N PHE A 232 29.37 35.13 3.37
CA PHE A 232 28.02 34.64 3.15
C PHE A 232 26.97 35.39 3.99
N VAL A 233 27.27 35.68 5.25
CA VAL A 233 26.39 36.50 6.11
C VAL A 233 26.24 37.91 5.53
N GLU A 234 27.32 38.51 5.01
CA GLU A 234 27.25 39.82 4.36
C GLU A 234 26.37 39.78 3.11
N LEU A 235 26.54 38.76 2.25
CA LEU A 235 25.73 38.58 1.04
C LEU A 235 24.23 38.45 1.35
N LEU A 236 23.88 37.68 2.38
CA LEU A 236 22.50 37.57 2.87
C LEU A 236 22.02 38.90 3.48
N GLY A 237 22.89 39.60 4.21
CA GLY A 237 22.62 40.86 4.88
C GLY A 237 22.43 42.07 3.95
N ARG A 238 22.94 42.00 2.72
CA ARG A 238 22.64 42.99 1.66
C ARG A 238 21.17 42.99 1.27
N SER A 239 20.43 41.91 1.57
CA SER A 239 18.99 41.85 1.36
C SER A 239 18.25 42.59 2.48
N SER A 240 17.16 43.29 2.14
CA SER A 240 16.35 44.03 3.12
C SER A 240 15.49 43.13 4.03
N TYR A 241 15.71 41.81 4.01
CA TYR A 241 14.92 40.83 4.77
C TYR A 241 15.57 40.40 6.09
N ILE A 242 16.85 40.71 6.30
CA ILE A 242 17.60 40.31 7.50
C ILE A 242 18.07 41.57 8.21
N GLU A 243 17.56 41.79 9.42
CA GLU A 243 17.93 42.96 10.23
C GLU A 243 18.98 42.61 11.29
N HIS A 244 18.88 41.41 11.86
CA HIS A 244 19.67 40.99 13.01
C HIS A 244 20.17 39.55 12.82
N PHE A 245 21.32 39.25 13.42
CA PHE A 245 21.84 37.89 13.53
C PHE A 245 22.31 37.61 14.96
N TYR A 246 22.53 36.35 15.28
CA TYR A 246 23.04 35.92 16.58
C TYR A 246 24.46 35.42 16.40
N ARG A 247 25.42 36.03 17.12
CA ARG A 247 26.81 35.60 17.16
C ARG A 247 27.04 34.79 18.43
N ILE A 248 27.56 33.58 18.25
CA ILE A 248 27.89 32.65 19.34
C ILE A 248 29.41 32.66 19.54
N ARG A 249 29.87 32.90 20.76
CA ARG A 249 31.31 32.92 21.11
C ARG A 249 31.56 32.22 22.44
N LYS A 250 32.82 31.88 22.71
CA LYS A 250 33.25 31.42 24.04
C LYS A 250 33.63 32.62 24.91
N ASN A 251 33.11 32.67 26.13
CA ASN A 251 33.53 33.67 27.12
C ASN A 251 34.87 33.26 27.77
N GLN A 252 35.36 34.09 28.70
CA GLN A 252 36.64 33.82 29.41
C GLN A 252 36.62 32.48 30.17
N ASP A 253 35.44 32.05 30.63
CA ASP A 253 35.24 30.79 31.37
C ASP A 253 34.98 29.58 30.45
N GLN A 254 35.17 29.70 29.13
CA GLN A 254 34.88 28.65 28.14
C GLN A 254 33.39 28.24 28.01
N ASN A 255 32.48 29.05 28.54
CA ASN A 255 31.04 28.91 28.36
C ASN A 255 30.59 29.58 27.06
N SER A 256 29.54 29.03 26.44
CA SER A 256 28.97 29.59 25.21
C SER A 256 28.10 30.80 25.55
N GLU A 257 28.40 31.94 24.93
CA GLU A 257 27.66 33.20 25.05
C GLU A 257 27.03 33.55 23.70
N ILE A 258 25.75 33.97 23.71
CA ILE A 258 25.00 34.36 22.52
C ILE A 258 24.75 35.86 22.57
N THR A 259 25.11 36.56 21.51
CA THR A 259 24.93 38.02 21.39
C THR A 259 24.12 38.34 20.15
N LYS A 260 23.12 39.22 20.29
CA LYS A 260 22.33 39.71 19.16
C LYS A 260 23.05 40.90 18.53
N CYS A 261 23.31 40.83 17.23
CA CYS A 261 24.04 41.86 16.47
C CYS A 261 23.17 42.40 15.33
N SER A 262 23.36 43.68 14.99
CA SER A 262 22.72 44.30 13.82
C SER A 262 23.51 43.95 12.55
N ILE A 263 22.83 43.67 11.44
CA ILE A 263 23.51 43.41 10.17
C ILE A 263 24.35 44.60 9.70
N THR A 264 23.93 45.84 10.02
CA THR A 264 24.68 47.06 9.69
C THR A 264 26.01 47.18 10.42
N SER A 265 26.20 46.43 11.50
CA SER A 265 27.45 46.43 12.26
C SER A 265 28.51 45.49 11.68
N LEU A 266 28.17 44.62 10.73
CA LEU A 266 29.10 43.63 10.15
C LEU A 266 30.36 44.29 9.56
N SER A 267 30.20 45.41 8.84
CA SER A 267 31.30 46.19 8.26
C SER A 267 32.20 46.86 9.28
N THR A 268 31.77 46.97 10.54
CA THR A 268 32.57 47.56 11.62
C THR A 268 33.50 46.53 12.28
N TYR A 269 33.24 45.24 12.10
CA TYR A 269 34.02 44.13 12.68
C TYR A 269 35.02 43.50 11.70
N LEU A 270 34.98 43.89 10.42
CA LEU A 270 35.86 43.40 9.35
C LEU A 270 37.09 44.30 9.11
N ASN A 271 37.28 45.35 9.91
CA ASN A 271 38.47 46.21 9.93
C ASN A 271 39.34 45.95 11.15
#